data_AF-A0A2V7TTK6-F1
#
_entry.id   AF-A0A2V7TTK6-F1
#
_cell.length_a   1.000
_cell.length_b   1.000
_cell.length_c   1.000
_cell.angle_alpha   90.00
_cell.angle_beta   90.00
_cell.angle_gamma   90.00
#
_symmetry.space_group_name_H-M   'P 1'
#
loop_
_entity.id
_entity.type
_entity.pdbx_description
1 polymer ?
#
loop_
_entity_poly.entity_id
_entity_poly.type
_entity_poly.pdbx_seq_one_letter_code
_entity_poly.pdbx_strand_id
1 'polypeptide(L)'
;MTKVLIVAGSELTAVLERTVVWRSDVQRLFAPDLAGAFEAACSALPKLVILDGAPQDQVVEILRRFRADGLTRKMSLAVLRRSATVPEVESLRRAGANVVFAGDALPYLWDAWLEELLEVPRRRVVRVPLRLDVWSRSEATEEPLLGSIVDISVKGMLLETAEPIEVGTKLDLSFRLPEDPTDLRVVAQVIRQEAGEEGRTRAGVEFVIVRAVVRERIRAFVEGEPGR
;
A
#
# COMPACT_ATOMS: atom_id res chain seq x y z
N MET A 1 -16.89 -9.91 -3.65
CA MET A 1 -16.84 -9.70 -2.18
C MET A 1 -15.41 -9.68 -1.72
N THR A 2 -15.01 -8.66 -0.96
CA THR A 2 -13.64 -8.52 -0.43
C THR A 2 -13.51 -9.35 0.85
N LYS A 3 -12.52 -10.24 0.92
CA LYS A 3 -12.26 -11.06 2.12
C LYS A 3 -11.31 -10.34 3.08
N VAL A 4 -11.66 -10.32 4.35
CA VAL A 4 -10.85 -9.78 5.45
C VAL A 4 -10.69 -10.86 6.50
N LEU A 5 -9.45 -11.13 6.91
CA LEU A 5 -9.16 -12.01 8.02
C LEU A 5 -8.89 -11.18 9.27
N ILE A 6 -9.57 -11.53 10.36
CA ILE A 6 -9.52 -10.80 11.61
C ILE A 6 -9.00 -11.75 12.70
N VAL A 7 -7.92 -11.34 13.36
CA VAL A 7 -7.39 -11.95 14.57
C VAL A 7 -7.55 -10.90 15.66
N ALA A 8 -8.70 -10.91 16.33
CA ALA A 8 -9.11 -9.86 17.25
C ALA A 8 -9.80 -10.43 18.48
N GLY A 9 -9.59 -9.79 19.63
CA GLY A 9 -10.42 -10.02 20.81
C GLY A 9 -11.85 -9.50 20.62
N SER A 10 -12.76 -9.87 21.52
CA SER A 10 -14.16 -9.42 21.50
C SER A 10 -14.30 -7.90 21.56
N GLU A 11 -13.45 -7.24 22.35
CA GLU A 11 -13.46 -5.78 22.50
C GLU A 11 -13.08 -5.07 21.20
N LEU A 12 -12.05 -5.54 20.50
CA LEU A 12 -11.64 -4.97 19.21
C LEU A 12 -12.67 -5.26 18.11
N THR A 13 -13.27 -6.45 18.13
CA THR A 13 -14.35 -6.83 17.23
C THR A 13 -15.52 -5.85 17.31
N ALA A 14 -15.94 -5.47 18.51
CA ALA A 14 -17.01 -4.48 18.71
C ALA A 14 -16.67 -3.10 18.13
N VAL A 15 -15.39 -2.72 18.06
CA VAL A 15 -14.97 -1.49 17.37
C VAL A 15 -15.06 -1.66 15.86
N LEU A 16 -14.56 -2.79 15.32
CA LEU A 16 -14.59 -3.09 13.88
C LEU A 16 -16.02 -3.19 13.31
N GLU A 17 -17.00 -3.60 14.12
CA GLU A 17 -18.43 -3.60 13.78
C GLU A 17 -18.95 -2.23 13.31
N ARG A 18 -18.30 -1.15 13.74
CA ARG A 18 -18.68 0.23 13.43
C ARG A 18 -17.89 0.81 12.26
N THR A 19 -17.14 -0.03 11.55
CA THR A 19 -16.25 0.37 10.45
C THR A 19 -16.65 -0.30 9.12
N VAL A 20 -15.99 0.10 8.05
CA VAL A 20 -16.07 -0.45 6.70
C VAL A 20 -15.89 -1.97 6.63
N VAL A 21 -15.19 -2.58 7.58
CA VAL A 21 -14.99 -4.03 7.66
C VAL A 21 -16.31 -4.79 7.87
N TRP A 22 -17.33 -4.14 8.43
CA TRP A 22 -18.66 -4.70 8.67
C TRP A 22 -19.70 -4.42 7.57
N ARG A 23 -19.31 -3.81 6.45
CA ARG A 23 -20.20 -3.63 5.30
C ARG A 23 -20.61 -4.99 4.70
N SER A 24 -21.76 -5.00 4.03
CA SER A 24 -22.38 -6.22 3.46
C SER A 24 -21.61 -6.84 2.30
N ASP A 25 -20.73 -6.07 1.63
CA ASP A 25 -19.89 -6.49 0.51
C ASP A 25 -18.52 -7.06 0.94
N VAL A 26 -18.23 -7.00 2.25
CA VAL A 26 -17.05 -7.55 2.90
C VAL A 26 -17.37 -8.91 3.52
N GLN A 27 -16.61 -9.93 3.14
CA GLN A 27 -16.63 -11.24 3.79
C GLN A 27 -15.59 -11.26 4.91
N ARG A 28 -16.04 -11.43 6.15
CA ARG A 28 -15.20 -11.51 7.33
C ARG A 28 -14.87 -12.96 7.65
N LEU A 29 -13.60 -13.23 7.89
CA LEU A 29 -13.07 -14.51 8.37
C LEU A 29 -12.40 -14.24 9.71
N PHE A 30 -12.51 -15.19 10.62
CA PHE A 30 -11.90 -15.08 11.95
C PHE A 30 -10.91 -16.21 12.14
N ALA A 31 -9.75 -15.89 12.71
CA ALA A 31 -8.81 -16.88 13.20
C ALA A 31 -8.66 -16.73 14.72
N PRO A 32 -8.54 -17.85 15.45
CA PRO A 32 -8.50 -17.84 16.91
C PRO A 32 -7.20 -17.26 17.47
N ASP A 33 -6.10 -17.35 16.71
CA ASP A 33 -4.77 -16.91 17.11
C ASP A 33 -3.91 -16.58 15.87
N LEU A 34 -2.67 -16.13 16.11
CA LEU A 34 -1.72 -15.78 15.05
C LEU A 34 -1.29 -16.99 14.20
N ALA A 35 -1.27 -18.20 14.76
CA ALA A 35 -0.83 -19.40 14.04
C ALA A 35 -1.90 -19.81 13.02
N GLY A 36 -3.16 -19.91 13.48
CA GLY A 36 -4.33 -20.14 12.64
C GLY A 36 -4.56 -19.03 11.63
N ALA A 37 -4.13 -17.80 11.92
CA ALA A 37 -4.22 -16.68 10.99
C ALA A 37 -3.45 -16.92 9.69
N PHE A 38 -2.23 -17.46 9.79
CA PHE A 38 -1.42 -17.72 8.60
C PHE A 38 -2.03 -18.83 7.74
N GLU A 39 -2.48 -19.92 8.36
CA GLU A 39 -3.15 -21.02 7.65
C GLU A 39 -4.44 -20.56 6.96
N ALA A 40 -5.27 -19.80 7.69
CA ALA A 40 -6.49 -19.21 7.15
C ALA A 40 -6.20 -18.24 6.00
N ALA A 41 -5.13 -17.44 6.10
CA ALA A 41 -4.73 -16.52 5.05
C ALA A 41 -4.29 -17.26 3.78
N CYS A 42 -3.48 -18.32 3.90
CA CYS A 42 -3.06 -19.14 2.77
C CYS A 42 -4.26 -19.82 2.08
N SER A 43 -5.24 -20.29 2.85
CA SER A 43 -6.43 -20.95 2.31
C SER A 43 -7.41 -19.99 1.65
N ALA A 44 -7.71 -18.87 2.32
CA ALA A 44 -8.79 -17.99 1.90
C ALA A 44 -8.33 -16.84 0.97
N LEU A 45 -7.03 -16.55 0.97
CA LEU A 45 -6.38 -15.43 0.28
C LEU A 45 -7.10 -14.09 0.50
N PRO A 46 -7.24 -13.64 1.77
CA PRO A 46 -7.87 -12.36 2.08
C PRO A 46 -7.06 -11.19 1.53
N LYS A 47 -7.72 -10.07 1.25
CA LYS A 47 -7.01 -8.84 0.84
C LYS A 47 -6.35 -8.14 2.02
N LEU A 48 -6.99 -8.21 3.18
CA LEU A 48 -6.56 -7.57 4.42
C LEU A 48 -6.55 -8.58 5.55
N VAL A 49 -5.48 -8.57 6.34
CA VAL A 49 -5.36 -9.26 7.62
C VAL A 49 -5.23 -8.23 8.72
N ILE A 50 -6.08 -8.30 9.74
CA ILE A 50 -6.08 -7.43 10.91
C ILE A 50 -5.61 -8.27 12.11
N LEU A 51 -4.54 -7.82 12.78
CA LEU A 51 -3.91 -8.51 13.91
C LEU A 51 -4.04 -7.67 15.20
N ASP A 52 -4.47 -8.30 16.29
CA ASP A 52 -4.67 -7.70 17.60
C ASP A 52 -3.85 -8.39 18.70
N GLY A 53 -3.54 -7.64 19.75
CA GLY A 53 -3.46 -8.16 21.13
C GLY A 53 -2.35 -9.14 21.50
N ALA A 54 -1.63 -9.72 20.54
CA ALA A 54 -0.55 -10.67 20.82
C ALA A 54 0.75 -9.96 21.23
N PRO A 55 1.64 -10.59 22.00
CA PRO A 55 2.97 -10.04 22.31
C PRO A 55 3.71 -9.54 21.06
N GLN A 56 4.45 -8.44 21.19
CA GLN A 56 5.04 -7.73 20.04
C GLN A 56 5.98 -8.61 19.23
N ASP A 57 6.82 -9.40 19.89
CA ASP A 57 7.73 -10.37 19.30
C ASP A 57 7.00 -11.36 18.38
N GLN A 58 5.87 -11.90 18.85
CA GLN A 58 5.05 -12.83 18.07
C GLN A 58 4.40 -12.15 16.85
N VAL A 59 3.94 -10.91 17.01
CA VAL A 59 3.38 -10.15 15.87
C VAL A 59 4.48 -9.79 14.86
N VAL A 60 5.68 -9.44 15.30
CA VAL A 60 6.82 -9.20 14.40
C VAL A 60 7.19 -10.47 13.63
N GLU A 61 7.21 -11.62 14.30
CA GLU A 61 7.49 -12.90 13.67
C GLU A 61 6.45 -13.27 12.61
N ILE A 62 5.16 -13.14 12.93
CA ILE A 62 4.09 -13.48 11.98
C ILE A 62 4.10 -12.53 10.78
N LEU A 63 4.32 -11.22 10.98
CA LEU A 63 4.42 -10.25 9.89
C LEU A 63 5.55 -10.61 8.92
N ARG A 64 6.73 -10.97 9.45
CA ARG A 64 7.86 -11.42 8.64
C ARG A 64 7.52 -12.70 7.87
N ARG A 65 6.83 -13.64 8.51
CA ARG A 65 6.35 -14.87 7.85
C ARG A 65 5.41 -14.57 6.69
N PHE A 66 4.42 -13.70 6.87
CA PHE A 66 3.56 -13.21 5.79
C PHE A 66 4.37 -12.58 4.64
N ARG A 67 5.42 -11.81 4.95
CA ARG A 67 6.24 -11.16 3.91
C ARG A 67 7.23 -12.09 3.20
N ALA A 68 7.62 -13.19 3.85
CA ALA A 68 8.50 -14.19 3.27
C ALA A 68 7.77 -15.16 2.32
N ASP A 69 6.48 -15.36 2.51
CA ASP A 69 5.69 -16.33 1.75
C ASP A 69 5.14 -15.75 0.43
N GLY A 70 5.24 -16.54 -0.66
CA GLY A 70 4.87 -16.10 -2.01
C GLY A 70 3.38 -15.80 -2.20
N LEU A 71 2.51 -16.49 -1.46
CA LEU A 71 1.06 -16.34 -1.57
C LEU A 71 0.54 -15.14 -0.76
N THR A 72 1.17 -14.88 0.39
CA THR A 72 0.67 -13.92 1.37
C THR A 72 1.42 -12.59 1.40
N ARG A 73 2.63 -12.50 0.81
CA ARG A 73 3.46 -11.28 0.82
C ARG A 73 2.81 -10.02 0.28
N LYS A 74 1.80 -10.15 -0.60
CA LYS A 74 1.09 -9.01 -1.21
C LYS A 74 -0.15 -8.55 -0.42
N MET A 75 -0.53 -9.27 0.64
CA MET A 75 -1.70 -8.93 1.44
C MET A 75 -1.46 -7.66 2.26
N SER A 76 -2.51 -6.86 2.45
CA SER A 76 -2.48 -5.76 3.42
C SER A 76 -2.49 -6.34 4.83
N LEU A 77 -1.58 -5.88 5.68
CA LEU A 77 -1.44 -6.29 7.08
C LEU A 77 -1.63 -5.06 7.97
N ALA A 78 -2.67 -5.08 8.79
CA ALA A 78 -2.94 -4.05 9.80
C ALA A 78 -2.69 -4.62 11.19
N VAL A 79 -2.03 -3.85 12.06
CA VAL A 79 -1.88 -4.20 13.47
C VAL A 79 -2.64 -3.18 14.31
N LEU A 80 -3.55 -3.66 15.15
CA LEU A 80 -4.32 -2.85 16.09
C LEU A 80 -3.78 -3.07 17.51
N ARG A 81 -3.48 -1.96 18.19
CA ARG A 81 -2.98 -1.94 19.57
C ARG A 81 -3.75 -0.88 20.35
N ARG A 82 -4.15 -1.21 21.58
CA ARG A 82 -4.70 -0.23 22.54
C ARG A 82 -3.68 0.84 22.91
N SER A 83 -2.43 0.46 23.05
CA SER A 83 -1.32 1.37 23.28
C SER A 83 -0.04 0.74 22.72
N ALA A 84 0.82 1.58 22.15
CA ALA A 84 2.17 1.21 21.76
C ALA A 84 3.03 2.47 21.73
N THR A 85 4.29 2.32 22.11
CA THR A 85 5.32 3.35 22.04
C THR A 85 5.80 3.51 20.59
N VAL A 86 6.42 4.65 20.28
CA VAL A 86 6.97 4.93 18.94
C VAL A 86 7.93 3.83 18.45
N PRO A 87 8.88 3.32 19.26
CA PRO A 87 9.77 2.23 18.83
C PRO A 87 9.03 0.93 18.50
N GLU A 88 7.94 0.63 19.20
CA GLU A 88 7.13 -0.57 18.94
C GLU A 88 6.38 -0.45 17.62
N VAL A 89 5.79 0.73 17.36
CA VAL A 89 5.14 1.04 16.09
C VAL A 89 6.13 0.91 14.92
N GLU A 90 7.33 1.48 15.05
CA GLU A 90 8.37 1.38 14.02
C GLU A 90 8.82 -0.07 13.80
N SER A 91 8.97 -0.85 14.88
CA SER A 91 9.34 -2.27 14.80
C SER A 91 8.31 -3.08 14.00
N LEU A 92 7.02 -2.86 14.25
CA LEU A 92 5.93 -3.51 13.53
C LEU A 92 5.88 -3.09 12.06
N ARG A 93 6.13 -1.80 11.75
CA ARG A 93 6.23 -1.32 10.37
C ARG A 93 7.42 -1.94 9.63
N ARG A 94 8.60 -1.97 10.25
CA ARG A 94 9.80 -2.63 9.69
C ARG A 94 9.60 -4.14 9.47
N ALA A 95 8.77 -4.78 10.29
CA ALA A 95 8.41 -6.18 10.11
C ALA A 95 7.44 -6.41 8.93
N GLY A 96 6.85 -5.35 8.38
CA GLY A 96 6.04 -5.41 7.17
C GLY A 96 4.57 -5.03 7.36
N ALA A 97 4.15 -4.52 8.53
CA ALA A 97 2.79 -3.98 8.69
C ALA A 97 2.57 -2.76 7.77
N ASN A 98 1.46 -2.74 7.04
CA ASN A 98 1.06 -1.60 6.22
C ASN A 98 0.64 -0.43 7.13
N VAL A 99 -0.15 -0.74 8.16
CA VAL A 99 -0.59 0.24 9.15
C VAL A 99 -0.52 -0.38 10.54
N VAL A 100 -0.10 0.44 11.50
CA VAL A 100 -0.09 0.11 12.92
C VAL A 100 -0.88 1.21 13.62
N PHE A 101 -1.91 0.82 14.36
CA PHE A 101 -2.69 1.70 15.21
C PHE A 101 -2.34 1.47 16.65
N ALA A 102 -2.07 2.56 17.36
CA ALA A 102 -1.75 2.57 18.77
C ALA A 102 -2.58 3.67 19.43
N GLY A 103 -3.48 3.31 20.33
CA GLY A 103 -4.29 4.26 21.11
C GLY A 103 -5.79 3.97 21.06
N ASP A 104 -6.54 4.67 21.90
CA ASP A 104 -8.00 4.80 21.84
C ASP A 104 -8.40 5.68 20.64
N ALA A 105 -7.97 5.30 19.44
CA ALA A 105 -8.28 6.05 18.25
C ALA A 105 -9.80 6.01 18.03
N LEU A 106 -10.38 7.20 17.87
CA LEU A 106 -11.81 7.36 17.66
C LEU A 106 -12.24 6.54 16.43
N PRO A 107 -13.38 5.80 16.49
CA PRO A 107 -13.77 4.84 15.45
C PRO A 107 -13.74 5.38 14.01
N TYR A 108 -13.99 6.68 13.81
CA TYR A 108 -13.94 7.31 12.48
C TYR A 108 -12.52 7.40 11.88
N LEU A 109 -11.47 7.46 12.70
CA LEU A 109 -10.10 7.41 12.20
C LEU A 109 -9.80 6.02 11.65
N TRP A 110 -10.22 4.97 12.36
CA TRP A 110 -10.05 3.60 11.87
C TRP A 110 -10.79 3.38 10.57
N ASP A 111 -11.99 3.94 10.44
CA ASP A 111 -12.81 3.79 9.24
C ASP A 111 -12.07 4.28 7.99
N ALA A 112 -11.53 5.50 7.99
CA ALA A 112 -10.82 6.06 6.84
C ALA A 112 -9.57 5.26 6.44
N TRP A 113 -8.81 4.76 7.42
CA TRP A 113 -7.61 3.98 7.13
C TRP A 113 -7.90 2.52 6.78
N LEU A 114 -8.89 1.89 7.41
CA LEU A 114 -9.36 0.56 7.04
C LEU A 114 -9.99 0.63 5.65
N GLU A 115 -10.69 1.72 5.32
CA GLU A 115 -11.19 1.98 3.98
C GLU A 115 -10.01 2.06 3.02
N GLU A 116 -8.94 2.80 3.31
CA GLU A 116 -7.70 2.77 2.52
C GLU A 116 -7.04 1.38 2.38
N LEU A 117 -7.12 0.54 3.42
CA LEU A 117 -6.53 -0.80 3.39
C LEU A 117 -7.40 -1.84 2.67
N LEU A 118 -8.72 -1.66 2.68
CA LEU A 118 -9.70 -2.45 1.95
C LEU A 118 -9.80 -2.01 0.49
N GLU A 119 -9.77 -0.70 0.27
CA GLU A 119 -9.42 -0.02 -0.96
C GLU A 119 -7.92 -0.12 -1.18
N VAL A 120 -7.32 -1.34 -1.11
CA VAL A 120 -5.99 -1.55 -1.72
C VAL A 120 -6.09 -0.93 -3.09
N PRO A 121 -5.47 0.24 -3.31
CA PRO A 121 -5.78 0.99 -4.50
C PRO A 121 -5.23 0.09 -5.60
N ARG A 122 -6.13 -0.45 -6.42
CA ARG A 122 -5.83 -1.62 -7.26
C ARG A 122 -4.51 -1.33 -7.97
N ARG A 123 -3.46 -2.11 -7.66
CA ARG A 123 -2.17 -1.86 -8.29
C ARG A 123 -2.18 -2.58 -9.61
N ARG A 124 -2.35 -1.82 -10.69
CA ARG A 124 -2.24 -2.38 -12.02
C ARG A 124 -0.76 -2.46 -12.35
N VAL A 125 -0.25 -3.68 -12.51
CA VAL A 125 1.10 -3.90 -13.04
C VAL A 125 1.09 -3.44 -14.48
N VAL A 126 1.96 -2.51 -14.80
CA VAL A 126 2.11 -1.94 -16.13
C VAL A 126 3.60 -1.78 -16.41
N ARG A 127 4.01 -1.71 -17.68
CA ARG A 127 5.35 -1.25 -18.04
C ARG A 127 5.20 -0.13 -19.04
N VAL A 128 5.15 1.08 -18.51
CA VAL A 128 4.88 2.31 -19.27
C VAL A 128 6.10 3.21 -19.15
N PRO A 129 6.66 3.71 -20.28
CA PRO A 129 7.68 4.73 -20.23
C PRO A 129 7.16 6.00 -19.54
N LEU A 130 7.93 6.54 -18.60
CA LEU A 130 7.66 7.86 -18.01
C LEU A 130 8.84 8.80 -18.21
N ARG A 131 8.54 10.09 -18.22
CA ARG A 131 9.51 11.17 -18.05
C ARG A 131 9.39 11.70 -16.64
N LEU A 132 10.52 11.91 -15.97
CA LEU A 132 10.56 12.47 -14.61
C LEU A 132 11.56 13.62 -14.53
N ASP A 133 11.11 14.71 -13.94
CA ASP A 133 11.93 15.88 -13.63
C ASP A 133 12.04 16.02 -12.11
N VAL A 134 13.26 16.25 -11.62
CA VAL A 134 13.50 16.46 -10.20
C VAL A 134 13.21 17.91 -9.86
N TRP A 135 12.21 18.15 -9.00
CA TRP A 135 11.73 19.52 -8.70
C TRP A 135 12.83 20.42 -8.10
N SER A 136 13.85 19.85 -7.47
CA SER A 136 14.98 20.61 -6.91
C SER A 136 16.08 20.98 -7.91
N ARG A 137 16.04 20.50 -9.16
CA ARG A 137 17.01 20.92 -10.18
C ARG A 137 16.52 22.23 -10.80
N SER A 138 17.15 23.33 -10.37
CA SER A 138 16.81 24.71 -10.73
C SER A 138 17.19 25.10 -12.17
N GLU A 139 17.76 24.18 -12.97
CA GLU A 139 18.18 24.47 -14.34
C GLU A 139 17.28 23.76 -15.33
N ALA A 140 16.51 24.53 -16.10
CA ALA A 140 15.59 24.08 -17.14
C ALA A 140 16.28 23.44 -18.37
N THR A 141 17.55 23.05 -18.25
CA THR A 141 18.44 22.64 -19.35
C THR A 141 18.86 21.18 -19.27
N GLU A 142 18.59 20.48 -18.17
CA GLU A 142 18.85 19.04 -18.09
C GLU A 142 17.72 18.24 -18.73
N GLU A 143 18.06 17.25 -19.55
CA GLU A 143 17.07 16.36 -20.15
C GLU A 143 16.32 15.60 -19.04
N PRO A 144 14.98 15.46 -19.16
CA PRO A 144 14.18 14.74 -18.18
C PRO A 144 14.69 13.31 -18.06
N LEU A 145 14.81 12.81 -16.84
CA LEU A 145 15.20 11.42 -16.63
C LEU A 145 14.11 10.49 -17.19
N LEU A 146 14.55 9.38 -17.79
CA LEU A 146 13.65 8.35 -18.26
C LEU A 146 13.52 7.25 -17.21
N GLY A 147 12.30 6.77 -17.02
CA GLY A 147 11.99 5.64 -16.15
C GLY A 147 10.86 4.79 -16.72
N SER A 148 10.52 3.73 -16.00
CA SER A 148 9.31 2.95 -16.27
C SER A 148 8.43 2.82 -15.03
N ILE A 149 7.12 2.93 -15.23
CA ILE A 149 6.14 2.59 -14.19
C ILE A 149 6.07 1.07 -14.16
N VAL A 150 6.24 0.47 -12.97
CA VAL A 150 6.12 -0.98 -12.72
C VAL A 150 4.71 -1.32 -12.23
N ASP A 151 4.18 -0.51 -11.32
CA ASP A 151 2.79 -0.56 -10.91
C ASP A 151 2.27 0.84 -10.59
N ILE A 152 0.97 1.04 -10.76
CA ILE A 152 0.30 2.30 -10.44
C ILE A 152 -0.97 2.06 -9.63
N SER A 153 -1.25 2.98 -8.72
CA SER A 153 -2.45 3.05 -7.88
C SER A 153 -2.97 4.49 -7.81
N VAL A 154 -4.14 4.72 -7.20
CA VAL A 154 -4.65 6.09 -7.00
C VAL A 154 -3.84 6.94 -6.02
N LYS A 155 -2.95 6.33 -5.23
CA LYS A 155 -2.13 7.02 -4.20
C LYS A 155 -0.67 7.22 -4.63
N GLY A 156 -0.19 6.45 -5.58
CA GLY A 156 1.22 6.42 -5.93
C GLY A 156 1.56 5.33 -6.92
N MET A 157 2.84 5.18 -7.20
CA MET A 157 3.34 4.19 -8.15
C MET A 157 4.71 3.65 -7.74
N LEU A 158 5.04 2.49 -8.29
CA LEU A 158 6.41 1.96 -8.26
C LEU A 158 7.10 2.34 -9.57
N LEU A 159 8.21 3.06 -9.45
CA LEU A 159 9.06 3.46 -10.56
C LEU A 159 10.28 2.52 -10.63
N GLU A 160 10.79 2.30 -11.83
CA GLU A 160 12.09 1.70 -12.07
C GLU A 160 12.94 2.65 -12.94
N THR A 161 14.13 2.96 -12.44
CA THR A 161 15.08 3.92 -13.03
C THR A 161 16.47 3.31 -13.13
N ALA A 162 17.29 3.84 -14.05
CA ALA A 162 18.68 3.40 -14.20
C ALA A 162 19.53 3.76 -12.97
N GLU A 163 19.31 4.96 -12.43
CA GLU A 163 20.03 5.47 -11.25
C GLU A 163 19.09 5.58 -10.05
N PRO A 164 19.61 5.46 -8.82
CA PRO A 164 18.83 5.62 -7.60
C PRO A 164 18.37 7.08 -7.41
N ILE A 165 17.12 7.27 -6.96
CA ILE A 165 16.57 8.59 -6.62
C ILE A 165 16.33 8.65 -5.11
N GLU A 166 16.99 9.58 -4.43
CA GLU A 166 16.95 9.73 -2.96
C GLU A 166 15.53 9.74 -2.36
N VAL A 167 15.39 9.11 -1.20
CA VAL A 167 14.14 9.17 -0.43
C VAL A 167 13.92 10.61 0.04
N GLY A 168 12.70 11.11 -0.15
CA GLY A 168 12.32 12.48 0.15
C GLY A 168 12.32 13.40 -1.07
N THR A 169 12.95 13.02 -2.18
CA THR A 169 12.98 13.81 -3.42
C THR A 169 11.58 13.97 -4.00
N LYS A 170 11.22 15.20 -4.39
CA LYS A 170 9.99 15.49 -5.12
C LYS A 170 10.23 15.47 -6.63
N LEU A 171 9.34 14.80 -7.35
CA LEU A 171 9.42 14.56 -8.78
C LEU A 171 8.17 15.12 -9.46
N ASP A 172 8.35 15.82 -10.57
CA ASP A 172 7.29 16.08 -11.55
C ASP A 172 7.31 14.93 -12.57
N LEU A 173 6.21 14.19 -12.65
CA LEU A 173 6.10 12.96 -13.45
C LEU A 173 5.13 13.19 -14.61
N SER A 174 5.57 12.88 -15.83
CA SER A 174 4.73 12.90 -17.04
C SER A 174 4.68 11.51 -17.69
N PHE A 175 3.48 10.97 -17.86
CA PHE A 175 3.27 9.64 -18.43
C PHE A 175 1.90 9.50 -19.09
N ARG A 176 1.73 8.47 -19.92
CA ARG A 176 0.45 8.12 -20.56
C ARG A 176 0.01 6.73 -20.13
N LEU A 177 -1.25 6.56 -19.75
CA LEU A 177 -1.75 5.24 -19.40
C LEU A 177 -1.99 4.42 -20.69
N PRO A 178 -1.85 3.08 -20.64
CA PRO A 178 -2.29 2.22 -21.73
C PRO A 178 -3.74 2.55 -22.12
N GLU A 179 -4.01 2.64 -23.42
CA GLU A 179 -5.33 2.96 -23.98
C GLU A 179 -5.84 4.40 -23.69
N ASP A 180 -5.08 5.23 -22.96
CA ASP A 180 -5.35 6.66 -22.80
C ASP A 180 -4.20 7.51 -23.39
N PRO A 181 -4.41 8.19 -24.55
CA PRO A 181 -3.38 9.01 -25.17
C PRO A 181 -3.06 10.30 -24.39
N THR A 182 -3.83 10.62 -23.35
CA THR A 182 -3.66 11.84 -22.56
C THR A 182 -2.36 11.79 -21.76
N ASP A 183 -1.54 12.84 -21.89
CA ASP A 183 -0.36 13.04 -21.06
C ASP A 183 -0.78 13.48 -19.64
N LEU A 184 -0.55 12.62 -18.67
CA LEU A 184 -0.89 12.83 -17.27
C LEU A 184 0.32 13.39 -16.54
N ARG A 185 0.08 14.46 -15.76
CA ARG A 185 1.10 15.09 -14.92
C ARG A 185 0.73 15.04 -13.45
N VAL A 186 1.67 14.60 -12.62
CA VAL A 186 1.53 14.51 -11.16
C VAL A 186 2.83 14.91 -10.48
N VAL A 187 2.72 15.52 -9.30
CA VAL A 187 3.87 15.66 -8.41
C VAL A 187 3.86 14.52 -7.42
N ALA A 188 4.98 13.83 -7.28
CA ALA A 188 5.16 12.74 -6.35
C ALA A 188 6.39 12.93 -5.46
N GLN A 189 6.46 12.22 -4.34
CA GLN A 189 7.62 12.18 -3.45
C GLN A 189 8.09 10.75 -3.30
N VAL A 190 9.41 10.53 -3.36
CA VAL A 190 10.01 9.23 -3.09
C VAL A 190 9.87 8.92 -1.60
N ILE A 191 9.20 7.82 -1.27
CA ILE A 191 8.96 7.41 0.13
C ILE A 191 9.82 6.20 0.53
N ARG A 192 10.31 5.44 -0.45
CA ARG A 192 11.16 4.26 -0.24
C ARG A 192 11.93 3.90 -1.50
N GLN A 193 13.06 3.22 -1.31
CA GLN A 193 13.83 2.59 -2.39
C GLN A 193 13.97 1.09 -2.14
N GLU A 194 14.10 0.33 -3.22
CA GLU A 194 14.42 -1.09 -3.19
C GLU A 194 15.30 -1.46 -4.40
N ALA A 195 16.09 -2.53 -4.27
CA ALA A 195 16.87 -3.04 -5.38
C ALA A 195 15.92 -3.53 -6.50
N GLY A 196 16.15 -3.06 -7.72
CA GLY A 196 15.46 -3.53 -8.91
C GLY A 196 16.13 -4.75 -9.53
N GLU A 197 15.60 -5.20 -10.66
CA GLU A 197 16.22 -6.24 -11.48
C GLU A 197 17.37 -5.65 -12.32
N GLU A 198 18.37 -6.47 -12.65
CA GLU A 198 19.43 -6.12 -13.62
C GLU A 198 20.22 -4.83 -13.31
N GLY A 199 20.45 -4.53 -12.03
CA GLY A 199 21.22 -3.35 -11.61
C GLY A 199 20.43 -2.02 -11.66
N ARG A 200 19.12 -2.07 -11.93
CA ARG A 200 18.23 -0.91 -11.83
C ARG A 200 17.79 -0.66 -10.39
N THR A 201 17.31 0.54 -10.13
CA THR A 201 16.73 0.90 -8.83
C THR A 201 15.22 1.04 -8.94
N ARG A 202 14.51 0.54 -7.94
CA ARG A 202 13.07 0.75 -7.80
C ARG A 202 12.78 1.78 -6.72
N ALA A 203 11.91 2.73 -7.04
CA ALA A 203 11.51 3.79 -6.13
C ALA A 203 9.99 3.78 -5.95
N GLY A 204 9.54 3.58 -4.72
CA GLY A 204 8.14 3.77 -4.37
C GLY A 204 7.87 5.25 -4.17
N VAL A 205 6.94 5.80 -4.96
CA VAL A 205 6.55 7.22 -4.86
C VAL A 205 5.10 7.36 -4.43
N GLU A 206 4.84 8.38 -3.61
CA GLU A 206 3.50 8.79 -3.19
C GLU A 206 3.12 10.09 -3.91
N PHE A 207 1.89 10.18 -4.41
CA PHE A 207 1.40 11.39 -5.07
C PHE A 207 1.12 12.50 -4.07
N VAL A 208 1.78 13.64 -4.26
CA VAL A 208 1.62 14.84 -3.43
C VAL A 208 0.61 15.80 -4.06
N ILE A 209 0.70 16.02 -5.38
CA ILE A 209 -0.21 16.92 -6.11
C ILE A 209 -0.76 16.20 -7.34
N VAL A 210 -2.09 16.04 -7.36
CA VAL A 210 -2.82 15.41 -8.48
C VAL A 210 -4.08 16.21 -8.74
N ARG A 211 -4.26 16.66 -9.99
CA ARG A 211 -5.51 17.32 -10.42
C ARG A 211 -6.67 16.32 -10.37
N ALA A 212 -7.87 16.74 -9.96
CA ALA A 212 -9.03 15.86 -9.84
C ALA A 212 -9.31 15.03 -11.10
N VAL A 213 -9.23 15.65 -12.28
CA VAL A 213 -9.40 14.95 -13.58
C VAL A 213 -8.34 13.87 -13.81
N VAL A 214 -7.09 14.12 -13.40
CA VAL A 214 -5.99 13.14 -13.52
C VAL A 214 -6.20 12.00 -12.53
N ARG A 215 -6.61 12.31 -11.28
CA ARG A 215 -6.93 11.32 -10.26
C ARG A 215 -8.03 10.37 -10.73
N GLU A 216 -9.07 10.90 -11.38
CA GLU A 216 -10.17 10.11 -11.88
C GLU A 216 -9.77 9.19 -13.05
N ARG A 217 -8.89 9.66 -13.95
CA ARG A 217 -8.33 8.81 -15.02
C ARG A 217 -7.49 7.67 -14.46
N ILE A 218 -6.63 7.96 -13.47
CA ILE A 218 -5.84 6.94 -12.79
C ILE A 218 -6.77 5.93 -12.11
N ARG A 219 -7.81 6.40 -11.40
CA ARG A 219 -8.84 5.54 -10.78
C ARG A 219 -9.50 4.64 -11.81
N ALA A 220 -10.03 5.20 -12.90
CA ALA A 220 -10.70 4.44 -13.95
C ALA A 220 -9.78 3.38 -14.59
N PHE A 221 -8.52 3.71 -14.84
CA PHE A 221 -7.54 2.78 -15.39
C PHE A 221 -7.19 1.62 -14.44
N VAL A 222 -7.09 1.96 -13.15
CA VAL A 222 -6.80 1.05 -12.05
C VAL A 222 -7.99 0.11 -11.76
N GLU A 223 -9.22 0.61 -11.91
CA GLU A 223 -10.46 -0.13 -11.69
C GLU A 223 -10.92 -0.93 -12.91
N GLY A 224 -10.58 -0.49 -14.13
CA GLY A 224 -10.89 -1.17 -15.37
C GLY A 224 -10.28 -2.58 -15.46
N GLU A 225 -11.01 -3.51 -16.07
CA GLU A 225 -10.49 -4.85 -16.33
C GLU A 225 -9.25 -4.78 -17.25
N PRO A 226 -8.25 -5.66 -17.07
CA PRO A 226 -7.17 -5.78 -18.03
C PRO A 226 -7.78 -6.03 -19.41
N GLY A 227 -7.41 -5.20 -20.38
CA GLY A 227 -7.79 -5.39 -21.79
C GLY A 227 -7.56 -6.84 -22.21
N ARG A 228 -8.59 -7.39 -22.85
CA ARG A 228 -8.66 -8.74 -23.41
C ARG A 228 -7.50 -9.04 -24.36
#